data_AF-A0A956G9E8-F1
#
_entry.id   AF-A0A956G9E8-F1
#
_cell.length_a   1.000
_cell.length_b   1.000
_cell.length_c   1.000
_cell.angle_alpha   90.00
_cell.angle_beta   90.00
_cell.angle_gamma   90.00
#
_symmetry.space_group_name_H-M   'P 1'
#
loop_
_entity.id
_entity.type
_entity.pdbx_description
1 polymer ?
#
loop_
_entity_poly.entity_id
_entity_poly.type
_entity_poly.pdbx_seq_one_letter_code
_entity_poly.pdbx_strand_id
1 'polypeptide(L)'
;MSWFDRLVVGTLPIVPRAVVQRVAKRYVAGAALGDALDKMRRLAARGAMATVDLLGEEVDRAEVAESNVAEYTRVLDAIDAEKLDANISVKLTAFGLDVGEDFCLGQLSRVLAHARAHGNFVRIDMEDHTRTDATLRIYQQARREFDNVGVVLQAMLFRTEDDIELLEGDDYKRSGGNARLCKGIYKEPEEIAHTTFDAIREAFV
;
A
#
# COMPACT_ATOMS: atom_id res chain seq x y z
N MET A 1 1.70 25.98 0.98
CA MET A 1 3.15 25.93 0.67
C MET A 1 3.68 27.33 0.55
N SER A 2 4.78 27.62 1.22
CA SER A 2 5.52 28.89 1.12
C SER A 2 6.20 29.03 -0.24
N TRP A 3 6.54 30.27 -0.64
CA TRP A 3 7.38 30.54 -1.81
C TRP A 3 8.74 29.83 -1.70
N PHE A 4 9.28 29.73 -0.49
CA PHE A 4 10.52 29.01 -0.22
C PHE A 4 10.39 27.51 -0.54
N ASP A 5 9.29 26.87 -0.13
CA ASP A 5 9.02 25.45 -0.40
C ASP A 5 9.00 25.18 -1.92
N ARG A 6 8.36 26.06 -2.69
CA ARG A 6 8.29 25.95 -4.15
C ARG A 6 9.68 26.07 -4.79
N LEU A 7 10.53 26.96 -4.29
CA LEU A 7 11.89 27.12 -4.77
C LEU A 7 12.75 25.89 -4.46
N VAL A 8 12.63 25.33 -3.26
CA VAL A 8 13.31 24.08 -2.88
C VAL A 8 12.83 22.92 -3.76
N VAL A 9 11.52 22.74 -3.94
CA VAL A 9 10.97 21.69 -4.82
C VAL A 9 11.45 21.87 -6.26
N GLY A 10 11.50 23.11 -6.76
CA GLY A 10 11.98 23.41 -8.11
C GLY A 10 13.46 23.09 -8.35
N THR A 11 14.27 23.01 -7.29
CA THR A 11 15.71 22.67 -7.39
C THR A 11 16.00 21.18 -7.20
N LEU A 12 15.04 20.38 -6.70
CA LEU A 12 15.21 18.93 -6.49
C LEU A 12 15.69 18.15 -7.73
N PRO A 13 15.20 18.41 -8.96
CA PRO A 13 15.68 17.69 -10.15
C PRO A 13 17.18 17.89 -10.44
N ILE A 14 17.78 18.96 -9.92
CA ILE A 14 19.18 19.34 -10.14
C ILE A 14 20.08 18.70 -9.07
N VAL A 15 19.51 18.27 -7.94
CA VAL A 15 20.28 17.67 -6.84
C VAL A 15 20.88 16.33 -7.31
N PRO A 16 22.19 16.11 -7.12
CA PRO A 16 22.82 14.85 -7.51
C PRO A 16 22.15 13.65 -6.84
N ARG A 17 21.88 12.58 -7.61
CA ARG A 17 21.23 11.37 -7.11
C ARG A 17 21.92 10.79 -5.87
N ALA A 18 23.24 10.87 -5.77
CA ALA A 18 24.01 10.41 -4.62
C ALA A 18 23.64 11.15 -3.32
N VAL A 19 23.35 12.45 -3.40
CA VAL A 19 22.91 13.26 -2.25
C VAL A 19 21.51 12.86 -1.83
N VAL A 20 20.58 12.75 -2.80
CA VAL A 20 19.20 12.30 -2.56
C VAL A 20 19.21 10.91 -1.90
N GLN A 21 19.97 9.97 -2.44
CA GLN A 21 20.11 8.62 -1.89
C GLN A 21 20.68 8.64 -0.46
N ARG A 22 21.67 9.49 -0.17
CA ARG A 22 22.24 9.57 1.19
C ARG A 22 21.22 10.01 2.22
N VAL A 23 20.33 10.93 1.86
CA VAL A 23 19.23 11.37 2.74
C VAL A 23 18.13 10.31 2.82
N ALA A 24 17.76 9.70 1.69
CA ALA A 24 16.68 8.71 1.60
C ALA A 24 17.00 7.37 2.27
N LYS A 25 18.28 6.98 2.41
CA LYS A 25 18.74 5.70 3.01
C LYS A 25 18.18 5.38 4.40
N ARG A 26 17.74 6.40 5.14
CA ARG A 26 17.08 6.22 6.46
C ARG A 26 15.64 5.72 6.31
N TYR A 27 14.97 6.08 5.23
CA TYR A 27 13.53 5.90 5.01
C TYR A 27 13.20 4.86 3.93
N VAL A 28 14.11 4.65 2.96
CA VAL A 28 13.95 3.69 1.86
C VAL A 28 14.98 2.59 2.00
N ALA A 29 14.58 1.33 1.79
CA ALA A 29 15.46 0.18 1.93
C ALA A 29 16.59 0.22 0.89
N GLY A 30 16.27 0.56 -0.36
CA GLY A 30 17.19 0.85 -1.44
C GLY A 30 16.47 0.87 -2.78
N ALA A 31 17.23 0.84 -3.88
CA ALA A 31 16.68 0.92 -5.24
C ALA A 31 16.57 -0.45 -5.91
N ALA A 32 17.25 -1.47 -5.37
CA ALA A 32 17.21 -2.83 -5.87
C ALA A 32 16.58 -3.78 -4.85
N LEU A 33 16.03 -4.89 -5.34
CA LEU A 33 15.48 -5.96 -4.51
C LEU A 33 16.49 -6.47 -3.45
N GLY A 34 17.77 -6.58 -3.82
CA GLY A 34 18.84 -6.97 -2.88
C GLY A 34 18.96 -6.04 -1.67
N ASP A 35 18.77 -4.73 -1.85
CA ASP A 35 18.80 -3.76 -0.76
C ASP A 35 17.62 -3.98 0.21
N ALA A 36 16.45 -4.30 -0.33
CA ALA A 36 15.25 -4.62 0.45
C ALA A 36 15.46 -5.91 1.25
N LEU A 37 15.98 -6.97 0.63
CA LEU A 37 16.29 -8.24 1.28
C LEU A 37 17.30 -8.06 2.43
N ASP A 38 18.38 -7.32 2.19
CA ASP A 38 19.36 -6.99 3.24
C ASP A 38 18.75 -6.24 4.42
N LYS A 39 17.83 -5.30 4.16
CA LYS A 39 17.12 -4.59 5.22
C LYS A 39 16.18 -5.51 5.99
N MET A 40 15.43 -6.37 5.30
CA MET A 40 14.52 -7.33 5.92
C MET A 40 15.29 -8.30 6.83
N ARG A 41 16.43 -8.84 6.39
CA ARG A 41 17.29 -9.70 7.24
C ARG A 41 17.74 -8.97 8.52
N ARG A 42 18.11 -7.70 8.42
CA ARG A 42 18.53 -6.90 9.59
C ARG A 42 17.36 -6.60 10.54
N LEU A 43 16.14 -6.44 10.03
CA LEU A 43 14.94 -6.29 10.84
C LEU A 43 14.56 -7.61 11.52
N ALA A 44 14.59 -8.72 10.78
CA ALA A 44 14.34 -10.07 11.30
C ALA A 44 15.33 -10.45 12.41
N ALA A 45 16.62 -10.13 12.26
CA ALA A 45 17.64 -10.33 13.30
C ALA A 45 17.36 -9.54 14.61
N ARG A 46 16.42 -8.59 14.58
CA ARG A 46 15.96 -7.80 15.73
C ARG A 46 14.56 -8.22 16.20
N GLY A 47 14.02 -9.33 15.68
CA GLY A 47 12.69 -9.84 16.02
C GLY A 47 11.53 -9.04 15.39
N ALA A 48 11.80 -8.24 14.36
CA ALA A 48 10.77 -7.50 13.64
C ALA A 48 10.37 -8.19 12.33
N MET A 49 9.08 -8.14 12.01
CA MET A 49 8.53 -8.50 10.70
C MET A 49 8.64 -7.32 9.73
N ALA A 50 8.54 -7.57 8.43
CA ALA A 50 8.56 -6.53 7.42
C ALA A 50 7.31 -6.54 6.52
N THR A 51 7.02 -5.39 5.92
CA THR A 51 6.14 -5.27 4.75
C THR A 51 6.92 -4.53 3.69
N VAL A 52 6.90 -5.02 2.45
CA VAL A 52 7.58 -4.39 1.32
C VAL A 52 6.57 -3.58 0.52
N ASP A 53 6.89 -2.31 0.30
CA ASP A 53 6.14 -1.39 -0.55
C ASP A 53 7.05 -0.97 -1.70
N LEU A 54 6.64 -1.23 -2.94
CA LEU A 54 7.38 -0.77 -4.12
C LEU A 54 6.97 0.66 -4.43
N LEU A 55 7.94 1.56 -4.39
CA LEU A 55 7.69 2.98 -4.61
C LEU A 55 7.36 3.25 -6.09
N GLY A 56 6.15 3.71 -6.33
CA GLY A 56 5.60 4.03 -7.64
C GLY A 56 4.08 3.91 -7.58
N GLU A 57 3.38 5.02 -7.82
CA GLU A 57 1.92 5.14 -7.68
C GLU A 57 1.39 5.87 -8.93
N GLU A 58 0.07 5.87 -9.13
CA GLU A 58 -0.60 6.62 -10.20
C GLU A 58 -0.16 6.19 -11.62
N VAL A 59 -0.45 4.93 -11.97
CA VAL A 59 -0.16 4.40 -13.31
C VAL A 59 -1.37 4.54 -14.22
N ASP A 60 -1.20 5.27 -15.32
CA ASP A 60 -2.20 5.48 -16.38
C ASP A 60 -2.01 4.57 -17.61
N ARG A 61 -1.00 3.70 -17.59
CA ARG A 61 -0.62 2.81 -18.70
C ARG A 61 -0.60 1.36 -18.27
N ALA A 62 -1.37 0.53 -18.97
CA ALA A 62 -1.49 -0.91 -18.70
C ALA A 62 -0.13 -1.62 -18.62
N GLU A 63 0.82 -1.28 -19.50
CA GLU A 63 2.13 -1.95 -19.54
C GLU A 63 2.97 -1.66 -18.28
N VAL A 64 2.79 -0.48 -17.66
CA VAL A 64 3.49 -0.13 -16.42
C VAL A 64 2.87 -0.89 -15.25
N ALA A 65 1.54 -1.04 -15.21
CA ALA A 65 0.86 -1.84 -14.19
C ALA A 65 1.26 -3.33 -14.27
N GLU A 66 1.37 -3.88 -15.48
CA GLU A 66 1.88 -5.24 -15.70
C GLU A 66 3.34 -5.40 -15.26
N SER A 67 4.18 -4.39 -15.51
CA SER A 67 5.55 -4.36 -15.00
C SER A 67 5.58 -4.35 -13.47
N ASN A 68 4.72 -3.57 -12.82
CA ASN A 68 4.62 -3.53 -11.36
C ASN A 68 4.20 -4.89 -10.79
N VAL A 69 3.21 -5.56 -11.39
CA VAL A 69 2.83 -6.93 -11.00
C VAL A 69 4.04 -7.87 -11.06
N ALA A 70 4.83 -7.82 -12.14
CA ALA A 70 6.01 -8.66 -12.27
C ALA A 70 7.09 -8.35 -11.20
N GLU A 71 7.23 -7.09 -10.80
CA GLU A 71 8.13 -6.69 -9.70
C GLU A 71 7.64 -7.23 -8.34
N TYR A 72 6.34 -7.12 -8.03
CA TYR A 72 5.78 -7.69 -6.79
C TYR A 72 5.91 -9.21 -6.73
N THR A 73 5.68 -9.91 -7.86
CA THR A 73 5.92 -11.36 -7.96
C THR A 73 7.38 -11.70 -7.63
N ARG A 74 8.35 -10.95 -8.16
CA ARG A 74 9.77 -11.15 -7.83
C ARG A 74 10.09 -10.91 -6.35
N VAL A 75 9.44 -9.93 -5.72
CA VAL A 75 9.58 -9.69 -4.27
C VAL A 75 9.06 -10.90 -3.48
N LEU A 76 7.88 -11.42 -3.84
CA LEU A 76 7.27 -12.59 -3.19
C LEU A 76 8.16 -13.84 -3.34
N ASP A 77 8.69 -14.09 -4.54
CA ASP A 77 9.62 -15.19 -4.80
C ASP A 77 10.85 -15.10 -3.89
N ALA A 78 11.42 -13.90 -3.76
CA ALA A 78 12.61 -13.69 -2.94
C ALA A 78 12.34 -13.81 -1.44
N ILE A 79 11.18 -13.32 -0.97
CA ILE A 79 10.75 -13.50 0.43
C ILE A 79 10.64 -14.99 0.77
N ASP A 80 9.99 -15.78 -0.09
CA ASP A 80 9.81 -17.21 0.13
C ASP A 80 11.12 -18.00 0.03
N ALA A 81 11.96 -17.70 -0.97
CA ALA A 81 13.26 -18.35 -1.16
C ALA A 81 14.17 -18.17 0.05
N GLU A 82 14.11 -17.01 0.71
CA GLU A 82 14.91 -16.69 1.89
C GLU A 82 14.20 -16.96 3.21
N LYS A 83 12.93 -17.40 3.17
CA LYS A 83 12.09 -17.64 4.36
C LYS A 83 12.04 -16.43 5.29
N LEU A 84 11.90 -15.23 4.71
CA LEU A 84 11.79 -13.99 5.46
C LEU A 84 10.36 -13.80 5.98
N ASP A 85 10.24 -13.33 7.22
CA ASP A 85 8.96 -12.96 7.81
C ASP A 85 8.52 -11.58 7.28
N ALA A 86 8.00 -11.60 6.05
CA ALA A 86 7.61 -10.42 5.32
C ALA A 86 6.40 -10.66 4.41
N ASN A 87 5.60 -9.60 4.23
CA ASN A 87 4.53 -9.53 3.25
C ASN A 87 4.68 -8.30 2.34
N ILE A 88 3.73 -8.06 1.44
CA ILE A 88 3.72 -6.89 0.56
C ILE A 88 2.52 -5.98 0.82
N SER A 89 2.74 -4.67 0.68
CA SER A 89 1.71 -3.63 0.59
C SER A 89 1.65 -3.16 -0.87
N VAL A 90 0.44 -3.05 -1.42
CA VAL A 90 0.21 -2.64 -2.82
C VAL A 90 -0.79 -1.49 -2.86
N LYS A 91 -0.63 -0.59 -3.82
CA LYS A 91 -1.60 0.45 -4.14
C LYS A 91 -2.29 0.13 -5.46
N LEU A 92 -3.59 0.34 -5.55
CA LEU A 92 -4.37 -0.09 -6.70
C LEU A 92 -4.09 0.77 -7.92
N THR A 93 -3.74 2.04 -7.74
CA THR A 93 -3.28 2.88 -8.86
C THR A 93 -2.02 2.33 -9.51
N ALA A 94 -1.10 1.72 -8.75
CA ALA A 94 0.07 1.04 -9.31
C ALA A 94 -0.31 -0.21 -10.13
N PHE A 95 -1.51 -0.76 -9.92
CA PHE A 95 -2.10 -1.89 -10.65
C PHE A 95 -3.08 -1.45 -11.73
N GLY A 96 -3.13 -0.15 -12.05
CA GLY A 96 -3.95 0.38 -13.14
C GLY A 96 -5.40 0.64 -12.75
N LEU A 97 -5.66 1.05 -11.52
CA LEU A 97 -7.00 1.53 -11.13
C LEU A 97 -7.50 2.65 -12.06
N ASP A 98 -6.60 3.53 -12.53
CA ASP A 98 -6.90 4.57 -13.52
C ASP A 98 -7.13 4.05 -14.94
N VAL A 99 -6.64 2.86 -15.25
CA VAL A 99 -6.91 2.19 -16.52
C VAL A 99 -8.32 1.58 -16.49
N GLY A 100 -8.72 1.03 -15.35
CA GLY A 100 -10.08 0.57 -15.08
C GLY A 100 -10.16 -0.48 -13.96
N GLU A 101 -11.29 -0.53 -13.24
CA GLU A 101 -11.47 -1.44 -12.09
C GLU A 101 -11.30 -2.92 -12.46
N ASP A 102 -11.86 -3.37 -13.59
CA ASP A 102 -11.74 -4.77 -14.03
C ASP A 102 -10.30 -5.16 -14.36
N PHE A 103 -9.56 -4.26 -15.02
CA PHE A 103 -8.14 -4.45 -15.30
C PHE A 103 -7.34 -4.52 -14.01
N CYS A 104 -7.57 -3.59 -13.09
CA CYS A 104 -6.93 -3.54 -11.79
C CYS A 104 -7.18 -4.80 -10.96
N LEU A 105 -8.44 -5.27 -10.91
CA LEU A 105 -8.80 -6.52 -10.24
C LEU A 105 -8.08 -7.72 -10.87
N GLY A 106 -7.98 -7.78 -12.20
CA GLY A 106 -7.21 -8.81 -12.89
C GLY A 106 -5.73 -8.82 -12.49
N GLN A 107 -5.09 -7.64 -12.41
CA GLN A 107 -3.71 -7.50 -11.96
C GLN A 107 -3.54 -7.90 -10.49
N LEU A 108 -4.44 -7.44 -9.62
CA LEU A 108 -4.45 -7.81 -8.21
C LEU A 108 -4.60 -9.32 -8.01
N SER A 109 -5.55 -9.97 -8.68
CA SER A 109 -5.79 -11.41 -8.58
C SER A 109 -4.56 -12.23 -8.97
N ARG A 110 -3.77 -11.79 -9.96
CA ARG A 110 -2.50 -12.44 -10.34
C ARG A 110 -1.50 -12.41 -9.18
N VAL A 111 -1.35 -11.25 -8.52
CA VAL A 111 -0.45 -11.11 -7.36
C VAL A 111 -0.96 -11.90 -6.16
N LEU A 112 -2.27 -11.90 -5.91
CA LEU A 112 -2.89 -12.65 -4.82
C LEU A 112 -2.71 -14.16 -4.98
N ALA A 113 -2.95 -14.69 -6.19
CA ALA A 113 -2.74 -16.10 -6.51
C ALA A 113 -1.27 -16.50 -6.31
N HIS A 114 -0.34 -15.65 -6.76
CA HIS A 114 1.10 -15.86 -6.55
C HIS A 114 1.46 -15.86 -5.07
N ALA A 115 1.03 -14.84 -4.32
CA ALA A 115 1.26 -14.76 -2.88
C ALA A 115 0.70 -15.99 -2.14
N ARG A 116 -0.49 -16.47 -2.52
CA ARG A 116 -1.12 -17.66 -1.93
C ARG A 116 -0.29 -18.92 -2.14
N ALA A 117 0.32 -19.09 -3.32
CA ALA A 117 1.20 -20.22 -3.62
C ALA A 117 2.43 -20.27 -2.70
N HIS A 118 2.88 -19.11 -2.19
CA HIS A 118 3.97 -18.98 -1.23
C HIS A 118 3.50 -18.88 0.23
N GLY A 119 2.20 -19.06 0.50
CA GLY A 119 1.64 -18.87 1.84
C GLY A 119 1.79 -17.44 2.38
N ASN A 120 1.88 -16.44 1.50
CA ASN A 120 2.10 -15.05 1.83
C ASN A 120 0.79 -14.22 1.72
N PHE A 121 0.81 -13.05 2.34
CA PHE A 121 -0.30 -12.11 2.48
C PHE A 121 -0.06 -10.84 1.66
N VAL A 122 -1.14 -10.22 1.19
CA VAL A 122 -1.11 -8.93 0.49
C VAL A 122 -2.00 -7.91 1.19
N ARG A 123 -1.44 -6.74 1.50
CA ARG A 123 -2.19 -5.58 1.98
C ARG A 123 -2.51 -4.65 0.82
N ILE A 124 -3.77 -4.31 0.62
CA ILE A 124 -4.18 -3.18 -0.23
C ILE A 124 -4.10 -1.92 0.62
N ASP A 125 -3.14 -1.04 0.32
CA ASP A 125 -3.02 0.27 0.92
C ASP A 125 -4.12 1.21 0.41
N MET A 126 -4.60 2.08 1.28
CA MET A 126 -5.67 3.04 0.97
C MET A 126 -5.07 4.35 0.50
N GLU A 127 -5.52 4.79 -0.66
CA GLU A 127 -5.10 6.02 -1.32
C GLU A 127 -6.01 7.20 -0.90
N ASP A 128 -6.05 8.29 -1.67
CA ASP A 128 -6.91 9.44 -1.33
C ASP A 128 -8.41 9.12 -1.44
N HIS A 129 -9.25 10.02 -0.90
CA HIS A 129 -10.70 9.85 -0.84
C HIS A 129 -11.38 9.55 -2.18
N THR A 130 -10.80 9.96 -3.32
CA THR A 130 -11.37 9.71 -4.66
C THR A 130 -11.24 8.25 -5.07
N ARG A 131 -10.38 7.48 -4.40
CA ARG A 131 -10.12 6.05 -4.66
C ARG A 131 -10.78 5.12 -3.66
N THR A 132 -11.25 5.63 -2.52
CA THR A 132 -11.74 4.79 -1.41
C THR A 132 -12.83 3.83 -1.85
N ASP A 133 -13.85 4.32 -2.55
CA ASP A 133 -14.98 3.49 -2.98
C ASP A 133 -14.56 2.38 -3.94
N ALA A 134 -13.73 2.70 -4.94
CA ALA A 134 -13.23 1.72 -5.90
C ALA A 134 -12.33 0.68 -5.22
N THR A 135 -11.51 1.12 -4.27
CA THR A 135 -10.64 0.25 -3.47
C THR A 135 -11.45 -0.75 -2.66
N LEU A 136 -12.49 -0.30 -1.96
CA LEU A 136 -13.36 -1.18 -1.18
C LEU A 136 -14.15 -2.16 -2.06
N ARG A 137 -14.64 -1.72 -3.22
CA ARG A 137 -15.28 -2.62 -4.20
C ARG A 137 -14.34 -3.71 -4.69
N ILE A 138 -13.13 -3.35 -5.13
CA ILE A 138 -12.12 -4.30 -5.61
C ILE A 138 -11.71 -5.27 -4.50
N TYR A 139 -11.49 -4.77 -3.28
CA TYR A 139 -11.21 -5.60 -2.11
C TYR A 139 -12.31 -6.63 -1.87
N GLN A 140 -13.58 -6.20 -1.83
CA GLN A 140 -14.71 -7.11 -1.61
C GLN A 140 -14.83 -8.16 -2.71
N GLN A 141 -14.58 -7.79 -3.97
CA GLN A 141 -14.58 -8.74 -5.08
C GLN A 141 -13.44 -9.76 -4.96
N ALA A 142 -12.21 -9.31 -4.71
CA ALA A 142 -11.06 -10.18 -4.52
C ALA A 142 -11.25 -11.15 -3.33
N ARG A 143 -11.87 -10.68 -2.24
CA ARG A 143 -12.16 -11.49 -1.04
C ARG A 143 -13.09 -12.68 -1.29
N ARG A 144 -13.87 -12.69 -2.37
CA ARG A 144 -14.71 -13.84 -2.73
C ARG A 144 -13.88 -15.06 -3.15
N GLU A 145 -12.64 -14.84 -3.58
CA GLU A 145 -11.75 -15.90 -4.09
C GLU A 145 -10.49 -16.07 -3.22
N PHE A 146 -10.00 -14.98 -2.61
CA PHE A 146 -8.73 -14.94 -1.87
C PHE A 146 -8.94 -14.66 -0.38
N ASP A 147 -8.34 -15.50 0.47
CA ASP A 147 -8.31 -15.35 1.92
C ASP A 147 -7.05 -14.62 2.43
N ASN A 148 -6.02 -14.51 1.58
CA ASN A 148 -4.71 -13.94 1.87
C ASN A 148 -4.58 -12.44 1.51
N VAL A 149 -5.69 -11.71 1.58
CA VAL A 149 -5.74 -10.27 1.29
C VAL A 149 -6.44 -9.51 2.41
N GLY A 150 -5.95 -8.30 2.69
CA GLY A 150 -6.58 -7.34 3.58
C GLY A 150 -6.50 -5.92 3.05
N VAL A 151 -7.23 -5.00 3.68
CA VAL A 151 -7.36 -3.60 3.24
C VAL A 151 -6.89 -2.63 4.34
N VAL A 152 -6.52 -1.41 3.97
CA VAL A 152 -6.25 -0.31 4.90
C VAL A 152 -7.49 0.57 5.03
N LEU A 153 -7.75 1.11 6.22
CA LEU A 153 -8.76 2.13 6.47
C LEU A 153 -8.11 3.35 7.14
N GLN A 154 -8.66 4.54 6.91
CA GLN A 154 -8.05 5.81 7.31
C GLN A 154 -8.93 6.54 8.32
N ALA A 155 -8.58 6.47 9.61
CA ALA A 155 -9.36 7.04 10.71
C ALA A 155 -9.70 8.54 10.55
N MET A 156 -8.94 9.32 9.79
CA MET A 156 -9.27 10.73 9.56
C MET A 156 -10.55 10.93 8.75
N LEU A 157 -11.01 9.97 7.94
CA LEU A 157 -12.21 10.14 7.12
C LEU A 157 -13.48 9.86 7.92
N PHE A 158 -14.48 10.75 7.84
CA PHE A 158 -15.74 10.60 8.58
C PHE A 158 -16.49 9.31 8.23
N ARG A 159 -16.33 8.82 7.00
CA ARG A 159 -16.94 7.58 6.48
C ARG A 159 -16.38 6.28 7.06
N THR A 160 -15.28 6.33 7.81
CA THR A 160 -14.51 5.13 8.17
C THR A 160 -15.28 4.15 9.04
N GLU A 161 -16.10 4.64 9.97
CA GLU A 161 -16.94 3.77 10.81
C GLU A 161 -17.95 2.99 9.95
N ASP A 162 -18.65 3.69 9.05
CA ASP A 162 -19.59 3.06 8.10
C ASP A 162 -18.89 2.02 7.20
N ASP A 163 -17.68 2.33 6.73
CA ASP A 163 -16.89 1.39 5.92
C ASP A 163 -16.47 0.16 6.74
N ILE A 164 -16.14 0.30 8.04
CA ILE A 164 -15.86 -0.84 8.93
C ILE A 164 -17.11 -1.71 9.06
N GLU A 165 -18.28 -1.11 9.32
CA GLU A 165 -19.53 -1.85 9.45
C GLU A 165 -19.89 -2.62 8.18
N LEU A 166 -19.70 -1.99 7.02
CA LEU A 166 -19.90 -2.63 5.72
C LEU A 166 -18.98 -3.84 5.52
N LEU A 167 -17.73 -3.73 5.98
CA LEU A 167 -16.76 -4.81 5.90
C LEU A 167 -17.03 -5.91 6.93
N GLU A 168 -17.63 -5.60 8.09
CA GLU A 168 -17.85 -6.52 9.22
C GLU A 168 -18.97 -7.56 9.04
N GLY A 169 -19.59 -7.66 7.86
CA GLY A 169 -20.62 -8.67 7.57
C GLY A 169 -20.19 -10.11 7.90
N ASP A 170 -21.15 -11.02 8.07
CA ASP A 170 -20.94 -12.40 8.56
C ASP A 170 -19.81 -13.17 7.87
N ASP A 171 -19.58 -12.91 6.57
CA ASP A 171 -18.53 -13.53 5.78
C ASP A 171 -17.12 -13.05 6.16
N TYR A 172 -16.95 -11.80 6.61
CA TYR A 172 -15.66 -11.25 7.04
C TYR A 172 -15.19 -11.87 8.36
N LYS A 173 -16.10 -12.01 9.33
CA LYS A 173 -15.79 -12.63 10.64
C LYS A 173 -15.49 -14.13 10.51
N ARG A 174 -16.18 -14.84 9.62
CA ARG A 174 -15.96 -16.28 9.37
C ARG A 174 -14.70 -16.58 8.57
N SER A 175 -14.27 -15.66 7.70
CA SER A 175 -13.11 -15.85 6.81
C SER A 175 -11.79 -15.24 7.33
N GLY A 176 -11.76 -14.75 8.57
CA GLY A 176 -10.56 -14.17 9.16
C GLY A 176 -10.16 -12.84 8.53
N GLY A 177 -11.15 -11.98 8.25
CA GLY A 177 -10.95 -10.67 7.63
C GLY A 177 -9.84 -9.86 8.31
N ASN A 178 -9.06 -9.17 7.49
CA ASN A 178 -7.85 -8.49 7.94
C ASN A 178 -7.84 -7.02 7.50
N ALA A 179 -7.90 -6.10 8.46
CA ALA A 179 -7.80 -4.67 8.21
C ALA A 179 -6.56 -4.07 8.93
N ARG A 180 -5.99 -3.02 8.34
CA ARG A 180 -5.00 -2.15 8.99
C ARG A 180 -5.63 -0.77 9.11
N LEU A 181 -5.84 -0.30 10.34
CA LEU A 181 -6.23 1.08 10.58
C LEU A 181 -4.98 1.97 10.55
N CYS A 182 -5.03 3.07 9.81
CA CYS A 182 -4.05 4.15 9.86
C CYS A 182 -4.75 5.48 10.13
N LYS A 183 -4.00 6.54 10.42
CA LYS A 183 -4.59 7.88 10.56
C LYS A 183 -5.04 8.45 9.22
N GLY A 184 -4.29 8.20 8.16
CA GLY A 184 -4.40 8.87 6.86
C GLY A 184 -3.28 9.90 6.66
N ILE A 185 -2.85 10.07 5.40
CA ILE A 185 -1.69 10.91 5.03
C ILE A 185 -2.00 11.94 3.94
N TYR A 186 -3.17 11.83 3.31
CA TYR A 186 -3.60 12.71 2.22
C TYR A 186 -4.18 14.01 2.76
N LYS A 187 -4.12 15.07 1.96
CA LYS A 187 -4.67 16.38 2.32
C LYS A 187 -6.12 16.45 1.88
N GLU A 188 -6.98 15.91 2.71
CA GLU A 188 -8.41 15.80 2.41
C GLU A 188 -9.17 17.09 2.73
N PRO A 189 -10.29 17.36 2.01
CA PRO A 189 -11.21 18.44 2.34
C PRO A 189 -11.80 18.29 3.76
N GLU A 190 -12.01 19.41 4.46
CA GLU A 190 -12.56 19.42 5.83
C GLU A 190 -14.01 18.90 5.88
N GLU A 191 -14.70 18.94 4.75
CA GLU A 191 -16.07 18.44 4.60
C GLU A 191 -16.18 16.92 4.72
N ILE A 192 -15.07 16.19 4.53
CA ILE A 192 -15.06 14.73 4.52
C ILE A 192 -14.08 14.12 5.54
N ALA A 193 -13.25 14.93 6.18
CA ALA A 193 -12.17 14.46 7.03
C ALA A 193 -11.87 15.37 8.22
N HIS A 194 -11.44 14.75 9.32
CA HIS A 194 -10.76 15.42 10.42
C HIS A 194 -9.42 15.99 9.92
N THR A 195 -9.20 17.30 10.09
CA THR A 195 -7.95 17.97 9.67
C THR A 195 -7.05 18.42 10.81
N THR A 196 -7.55 18.39 12.05
CA THR A 196 -6.77 18.75 13.25
C THR A 196 -6.10 17.53 13.86
N PHE A 197 -4.94 17.73 14.47
CA PHE A 197 -4.15 16.64 15.08
C PHE A 197 -4.93 15.86 16.14
N ASP A 198 -5.64 16.57 17.03
CA ASP A 198 -6.38 15.96 18.12
C ASP A 198 -7.59 15.18 17.61
N ALA A 199 -8.36 15.73 16.67
CA ALA A 199 -9.51 15.03 16.10
C ALA A 199 -9.12 13.75 15.36
N ILE A 200 -8.04 13.77 14.57
CA ILE A 200 -7.52 12.56 13.90
C ILE A 200 -7.03 11.52 14.94
N ARG A 201 -6.45 11.98 16.05
CA ARG A 201 -5.99 11.09 17.12
C ARG A 201 -7.16 10.43 17.84
N GLU A 202 -8.22 11.20 18.13
CA GLU A 202 -9.43 10.69 18.76
C GLU A 202 -10.13 9.68 17.86
N ALA A 203 -10.29 9.98 16.57
CA ALA A 203 -10.92 9.06 15.62
C ALA A 203 -10.15 7.74 15.41
N PHE A 204 -8.85 7.68 15.75
CA PHE A 204 -8.03 6.48 15.58
C PHE A 204 -8.11 5.50 16.75
N VAL A 205 -8.47 5.97 17.95
CA VAL A 205 -8.40 5.19 19.22
C VAL A 205 -9.75 4.61 19.57
#